data_AF-A0A957YQA1-F1
#
_entry.id   AF-A0A957YQA1-F1
#
_cell.length_a   1.000
_cell.length_b   1.000
_cell.length_c   1.000
_cell.angle_alpha   90.00
_cell.angle_beta   90.00
_cell.angle_gamma   90.00
#
_symmetry.space_group_name_H-M   'P 1'
#
loop_
_entity.id
_entity.type
_entity.pdbx_description
1 polymer ?
#
loop_
_entity_poly.entity_id
_entity_poly.type
_entity_poly.pdbx_seq_one_letter_code
_entity_poly.pdbx_strand_id
1 'polypeptide(L)'
;MTNPAWGDFSLSATSPNIDRGVLIPGINDNYFGSAPDIGAFESPYGTAGPTATPMLDVSTPIPDAPTPPPVVTDTPAPVVPPVVTSISGADALSTNADFVRYALDFSKDVSGVDAGDFILSTSGNLANASITEISGSGSAYMVTVNTGSGDGTLRLDLTDNDSIIDAMSTPLGGVGISNGNFAGDTYTINRSAPYVTSILRADPDPTSADTARFTVAFSESVFGVDAADFVLAASGLSDAGLLSITGSGSIYTVVVKTGSGNGSLRLDLFDDDSIVDAMGAPLGGAGIGNANFASGETYTIDRNTPVIYSAVFYSDGADDGWILESKETSNRGGTVNSRSATLRVGDNAQDNQYRSILQFPTESMPDNAVIKQAILTLQLETIVGKNPFVSHRYIWIDIREGAFGSFGPFQIGSLQNSDFQASASLYSAGIILDNPVGGWYWSNLDARSFPFINLQGVTQFRLGFLVDDDDNRRDDYLSFFSGDYGVLYARPQLTIKYYVP
;
A
#
# COMPACT_ATOMS: atom_id res chain seq x y z
N MET A 1 23.41 -20.29 38.13
CA MET A 1 23.98 -19.03 37.59
C MET A 1 25.48 -19.23 37.48
N THR A 2 26.04 -19.21 36.27
CA THR A 2 27.49 -19.30 36.00
C THR A 2 28.12 -17.91 36.15
N ASN A 3 29.39 -17.83 36.58
CA ASN A 3 30.15 -16.57 36.63
C ASN A 3 31.17 -16.53 35.47
N PRO A 4 30.80 -16.01 34.30
CA PRO A 4 31.61 -16.08 33.08
C PRO A 4 32.89 -15.23 33.11
N ALA A 5 33.14 -14.46 34.17
CA ALA A 5 34.37 -13.66 34.28
C ALA A 5 35.62 -14.49 34.64
N TRP A 6 35.46 -15.74 35.10
CA TRP A 6 36.57 -16.57 35.62
C TRP A 6 36.87 -17.80 34.75
N GLY A 7 36.26 -17.92 33.56
CA GLY A 7 36.51 -19.03 32.63
C GLY A 7 35.95 -20.39 33.06
N ASP A 8 35.16 -20.44 34.12
CA ASP A 8 34.44 -21.64 34.55
C ASP A 8 33.04 -21.66 33.93
N PHE A 9 32.84 -22.61 32.99
CA PHE A 9 31.59 -22.86 32.29
C PHE A 9 30.87 -24.12 32.81
N SER A 10 31.29 -24.67 33.95
CA SER A 10 30.63 -25.84 34.55
C SER A 10 29.22 -25.47 35.05
N LEU A 11 28.27 -26.38 34.83
CA LEU A 11 26.93 -26.26 35.39
C LEU A 11 26.98 -26.59 36.89
N SER A 12 26.28 -25.80 37.71
CA SER A 12 26.10 -26.12 39.13
C SER A 12 25.43 -27.49 39.29
N ALA A 13 25.85 -28.28 40.29
CA ALA A 13 25.33 -29.63 40.53
C ALA A 13 23.80 -29.72 40.78
N THR A 14 23.12 -28.58 40.97
CA THR A 14 21.66 -28.49 41.11
C THR A 14 20.97 -27.86 39.89
N SER A 15 21.69 -27.70 38.77
CA SER A 15 21.17 -27.10 37.55
C SER A 15 20.09 -27.97 36.92
N PRO A 16 18.91 -27.42 36.57
CA PRO A 16 17.84 -28.17 35.90
C PRO A 16 18.16 -28.53 34.43
N ASN A 17 19.38 -28.19 33.97
CA ASN A 17 19.92 -28.55 32.66
C ASN A 17 20.90 -29.74 32.71
N ILE A 18 21.29 -30.20 33.90
CA ILE A 18 21.94 -31.50 34.07
C ILE A 18 20.87 -32.58 33.78
N ASP A 19 21.22 -33.59 33.00
CA ASP A 19 20.39 -34.76 32.66
C ASP A 19 19.21 -34.53 31.68
N ARG A 20 19.30 -33.52 30.80
CA ARG A 20 18.39 -33.35 29.64
C ARG A 20 19.05 -33.67 28.29
N GLY A 21 19.88 -34.70 28.26
CA GLY A 21 20.50 -35.19 27.01
C GLY A 21 19.45 -35.64 25.98
N VAL A 22 19.69 -35.32 24.71
CA VAL A 22 18.90 -35.82 23.58
C VAL A 22 19.35 -37.25 23.25
N LEU A 23 18.40 -38.16 23.02
CA LEU A 23 18.68 -39.52 22.57
C LEU A 23 19.18 -39.49 21.12
N ILE A 24 20.37 -40.04 20.87
CA ILE A 24 20.95 -40.15 19.52
C ILE A 24 21.06 -41.65 19.17
N PRO A 25 20.26 -42.16 18.21
CA PRO A 25 20.29 -43.56 17.82
C PRO A 25 21.70 -44.02 17.41
N GLY A 26 22.19 -45.13 17.98
CA GLY A 26 23.49 -45.71 17.70
C GLY A 26 24.67 -45.14 18.50
N ILE A 27 24.46 -44.12 19.35
CA ILE A 27 25.54 -43.48 20.13
C ILE A 27 25.35 -43.62 21.64
N ASN A 28 24.19 -43.23 22.19
CA ASN A 28 23.92 -43.28 23.63
C ASN A 28 22.72 -44.17 24.01
N ASP A 29 22.31 -45.04 23.09
CA ASP A 29 21.12 -45.88 23.17
C ASP A 29 21.21 -47.02 24.20
N ASN A 30 22.42 -47.43 24.59
CA ASN A 30 22.64 -48.52 25.55
C ASN A 30 23.23 -48.08 26.91
N TYR A 31 23.18 -46.78 27.23
CA TYR A 31 23.71 -46.27 28.50
C TYR A 31 22.73 -46.47 29.66
N PHE A 32 23.17 -47.11 30.75
CA PHE A 32 22.41 -47.25 32.00
C PHE A 32 22.96 -46.31 33.08
N GLY A 33 22.30 -45.17 33.30
CA GLY A 33 22.67 -44.12 34.27
C GLY A 33 22.23 -42.71 33.81
N SER A 34 22.58 -41.66 34.56
CA SER A 34 22.43 -40.25 34.13
C SER A 34 23.30 -39.98 32.89
N ALA A 35 22.69 -39.66 31.74
CA ALA A 35 23.40 -39.55 30.46
C ALA A 35 24.41 -38.38 30.43
N PRO A 36 25.58 -38.51 29.76
CA PRO A 36 26.59 -37.43 29.72
C PRO A 36 26.09 -36.18 28.96
N ASP A 37 26.46 -35.00 29.44
CA ASP A 37 26.21 -33.72 28.77
C ASP A 37 26.89 -33.68 27.38
N ILE A 38 26.20 -33.11 26.39
CA ILE A 38 26.71 -32.98 25.01
C ILE A 38 28.03 -32.18 25.01
N GLY A 39 29.14 -32.79 24.56
CA GLY A 39 30.37 -32.07 24.20
C GLY A 39 31.66 -32.32 24.98
N ALA A 40 31.77 -33.31 25.88
CA ALA A 40 33.04 -33.65 26.53
C ALA A 40 33.66 -34.96 25.97
N PHE A 41 34.82 -34.89 25.33
CA PHE A 41 35.68 -36.04 24.99
C PHE A 41 36.64 -36.31 26.16
N GLU A 42 36.60 -37.49 26.78
CA GLU A 42 37.65 -37.93 27.72
C GLU A 42 38.61 -38.92 27.05
N SER A 43 39.89 -38.56 27.01
CA SER A 43 41.01 -39.37 26.50
C SER A 43 41.54 -40.31 27.60
N PRO A 44 41.76 -41.62 27.34
CA PRO A 44 42.29 -42.52 28.34
C PRO A 44 43.83 -42.39 28.43
N TYR A 45 44.33 -41.74 29.48
CA TYR A 45 45.75 -41.76 29.85
C TYR A 45 45.93 -42.68 31.06
N GLY A 46 46.68 -43.78 30.89
CA GLY A 46 46.99 -44.70 31.98
C GLY A 46 47.66 -46.01 31.55
N THR A 47 48.77 -45.94 30.81
CA THR A 47 49.61 -47.10 30.48
C THR A 47 50.61 -47.43 31.59
N ALA A 48 50.62 -48.68 32.04
CA ALA A 48 51.79 -49.44 32.48
C ALA A 48 51.50 -50.89 32.06
N GLY A 49 52.16 -51.55 31.10
CA GLY A 49 53.59 -51.71 30.80
C GLY A 49 53.84 -53.23 30.78
N PRO A 50 54.31 -53.86 29.67
CA PRO A 50 54.40 -55.32 29.59
C PRO A 50 55.81 -55.83 29.95
N THR A 51 55.89 -56.88 30.76
CA THR A 51 57.11 -57.70 30.89
C THR A 51 56.80 -59.19 31.06
N ALA A 52 57.19 -59.95 30.04
CA ALA A 52 57.78 -61.30 30.03
C ALA A 52 57.15 -62.47 30.84
N THR A 53 56.68 -63.48 30.09
CA THR A 53 56.58 -64.93 30.40
C THR A 53 57.98 -65.57 30.65
N PRO A 54 58.19 -66.79 31.25
CA PRO A 54 57.39 -68.03 31.03
C PRO A 54 57.33 -69.15 32.14
N MET A 55 56.37 -70.08 31.94
CA MET A 55 56.32 -71.56 32.19
C MET A 55 56.51 -72.21 33.59
N LEU A 56 55.58 -73.12 33.95
CA LEU A 56 55.72 -74.50 34.53
C LEU A 56 54.31 -74.97 35.02
N ASP A 57 53.60 -75.92 34.39
CA ASP A 57 53.72 -77.40 34.28
C ASP A 57 53.10 -78.23 35.43
N VAL A 58 52.34 -79.25 35.01
CA VAL A 58 51.86 -80.51 35.64
C VAL A 58 50.66 -80.53 36.62
N SER A 59 49.64 -81.28 36.15
CA SER A 59 48.81 -82.32 36.82
C SER A 59 47.29 -82.08 37.00
N THR A 60 46.51 -82.97 36.41
CA THR A 60 45.08 -83.29 36.61
C THR A 60 44.96 -84.65 37.36
N PRO A 61 43.77 -85.19 37.72
CA PRO A 61 42.51 -84.66 38.31
C PRO A 61 41.94 -85.56 39.47
N ILE A 62 40.91 -85.13 40.24
CA ILE A 62 39.85 -86.01 40.83
C ILE A 62 38.53 -85.18 40.99
N PRO A 63 37.33 -85.71 40.61
CA PRO A 63 36.04 -85.02 40.67
C PRO A 63 35.14 -85.46 41.86
N ASP A 64 34.25 -84.55 42.31
CA ASP A 64 32.95 -84.80 43.00
C ASP A 64 32.28 -83.41 43.19
N ALA A 65 30.99 -83.13 42.97
CA ALA A 65 29.77 -83.90 42.75
C ALA A 65 28.77 -83.04 41.92
N PRO A 66 27.76 -83.61 41.25
CA PRO A 66 26.82 -82.83 40.44
C PRO A 66 25.82 -82.04 41.31
N THR A 67 25.79 -80.72 41.15
CA THR A 67 24.65 -79.87 41.54
C THR A 67 23.51 -80.05 40.53
N PRO A 68 22.24 -80.11 40.97
CA PRO A 68 21.11 -80.18 40.03
C PRO A 68 21.07 -78.91 39.16
N PRO A 69 20.73 -79.01 37.87
CA PRO A 69 20.65 -77.85 36.99
C PRO A 69 19.57 -76.87 37.49
N PRO A 70 19.78 -75.55 37.35
CA PRO A 70 18.77 -74.56 37.67
C PRO A 70 17.55 -74.75 36.77
N VAL A 71 16.37 -74.71 37.37
CA VAL A 71 15.10 -74.68 36.64
C VAL A 71 15.09 -73.41 35.78
N VAL A 72 15.18 -73.57 34.47
CA VAL A 72 14.94 -72.48 33.52
C VAL A 72 13.43 -72.29 33.46
N THR A 73 12.90 -71.34 34.23
CA THR A 73 11.58 -70.78 33.95
C THR A 73 11.74 -69.90 32.71
N ASP A 74 11.42 -70.48 31.56
CA ASP A 74 11.29 -69.74 30.29
C ASP A 74 10.29 -68.60 30.54
N THR A 75 10.83 -67.38 30.64
CA THR A 75 10.01 -66.18 30.80
C THR A 75 9.59 -65.83 29.37
N PRO A 76 8.29 -65.88 29.03
CA PRO A 76 7.84 -65.64 27.66
C PRO A 76 8.40 -64.31 27.14
N ALA A 77 8.89 -64.31 25.90
CA ALA A 77 9.32 -63.09 25.24
C ALA A 77 8.18 -62.04 25.28
N PRO A 78 8.49 -60.74 25.48
CA PRO A 78 7.46 -59.71 25.57
C PRO A 78 6.63 -59.67 24.28
N VAL A 79 5.31 -59.79 24.43
CA VAL A 79 4.36 -59.72 23.32
C VAL A 79 4.26 -58.27 22.87
N VAL A 80 4.76 -57.96 21.67
CA VAL A 80 4.66 -56.62 21.07
C VAL A 80 3.27 -56.48 20.43
N PRO A 81 2.42 -55.53 20.86
CA PRO A 81 1.08 -55.36 20.28
C PRO A 81 1.14 -54.88 18.82
N PRO A 82 0.11 -55.13 18.01
CA PRO A 82 -0.04 -54.46 16.72
C PRO A 82 -0.20 -52.94 16.95
N VAL A 83 0.24 -52.13 15.99
CA VAL A 83 0.06 -50.67 15.99
C VAL A 83 -0.33 -50.19 14.59
N VAL A 84 -1.07 -49.08 14.51
CA VAL A 84 -1.34 -48.39 13.24
C VAL A 84 -0.05 -47.70 12.78
N THR A 85 0.37 -47.96 11.54
CA THR A 85 1.55 -47.33 10.93
C THR A 85 1.16 -46.19 10.00
N SER A 86 -0.01 -46.26 9.33
CA SER A 86 -0.51 -45.20 8.46
C SER A 86 -2.04 -45.20 8.37
N ILE A 87 -2.62 -44.01 8.24
CA ILE A 87 -3.97 -43.78 7.72
C ILE A 87 -3.85 -42.64 6.71
N SER A 88 -3.64 -42.99 5.44
CA SER A 88 -3.33 -42.01 4.39
C SER A 88 -4.49 -41.86 3.40
N GLY A 89 -4.64 -40.67 2.83
CA GLY A 89 -5.59 -40.43 1.75
C GLY A 89 -5.14 -41.16 0.48
N ALA A 90 -5.98 -42.03 -0.06
CA ALA A 90 -5.71 -42.77 -1.30
C ALA A 90 -6.13 -42.00 -2.58
N ASP A 91 -6.84 -40.88 -2.44
CA ASP A 91 -7.32 -40.00 -3.51
C ASP A 91 -6.70 -38.59 -3.38
N ALA A 92 -7.04 -37.68 -4.30
CA ALA A 92 -6.61 -36.28 -4.21
C ALA A 92 -7.16 -35.61 -2.94
N LEU A 93 -6.27 -35.05 -2.11
CA LEU A 93 -6.63 -34.48 -0.80
C LEU A 93 -7.51 -33.22 -0.90
N SER A 94 -7.66 -32.62 -2.08
CA SER A 94 -8.68 -31.61 -2.38
C SER A 94 -9.57 -32.13 -3.50
N THR A 95 -10.88 -32.18 -3.28
CA THR A 95 -11.81 -32.83 -4.22
C THR A 95 -13.24 -32.31 -4.07
N ASN A 96 -14.06 -32.55 -5.10
CA ASN A 96 -15.52 -32.37 -5.08
C ASN A 96 -16.26 -33.73 -5.17
N ALA A 97 -15.53 -34.85 -5.09
CA ALA A 97 -16.09 -36.18 -5.26
C ALA A 97 -17.01 -36.61 -4.11
N ASP A 98 -18.04 -37.39 -4.44
CA ASP A 98 -18.98 -37.96 -3.46
C ASP A 98 -18.35 -39.03 -2.56
N PHE A 99 -17.22 -39.60 -2.98
CA PHE A 99 -16.50 -40.61 -2.21
C PHE A 99 -15.01 -40.33 -2.20
N VAL A 100 -14.38 -40.62 -1.07
CA VAL A 100 -12.93 -40.64 -0.89
C VAL A 100 -12.51 -41.90 -0.14
N ARG A 101 -11.25 -42.28 -0.28
CA ARG A 101 -10.71 -43.52 0.31
C ARG A 101 -9.52 -43.24 1.22
N TYR A 102 -9.43 -44.03 2.29
CA TYR A 102 -8.29 -44.05 3.19
C TYR A 102 -7.61 -45.41 3.13
N ALA A 103 -6.29 -45.41 2.92
CA ALA A 103 -5.46 -46.60 3.03
C ALA A 103 -4.89 -46.69 4.45
N LEU A 104 -5.11 -47.82 5.11
CA LEU A 104 -4.70 -48.08 6.47
C LEU A 104 -3.67 -49.19 6.49
N ASP A 105 -2.57 -48.96 7.20
CA ASP A 105 -1.51 -49.93 7.40
C ASP A 105 -1.30 -50.20 8.89
N PHE A 106 -1.09 -51.47 9.23
CA PHE A 106 -0.76 -51.94 10.57
C PHE A 106 0.64 -52.58 10.57
N SER A 107 1.29 -52.61 11.74
CA SER A 107 2.60 -53.23 11.92
C SER A 107 2.59 -54.76 11.80
N LYS A 108 1.41 -55.39 11.88
CA LYS A 108 1.17 -56.84 11.84
C LYS A 108 -0.23 -57.12 11.26
N ASP A 109 -0.49 -58.38 10.94
CA ASP A 109 -1.82 -58.83 10.58
C ASP A 109 -2.78 -58.69 11.77
N VAL A 110 -3.91 -58.00 11.53
CA VAL A 110 -4.97 -57.79 12.51
C VAL A 110 -6.31 -58.29 11.99
N SER A 111 -7.24 -58.54 12.92
CA SER A 111 -8.64 -58.85 12.67
C SER A 111 -9.53 -57.99 13.57
N GLY A 112 -10.81 -57.89 13.26
CA GLY A 112 -11.77 -57.11 14.04
C GLY A 112 -11.97 -55.66 13.58
N VAL A 113 -11.26 -55.22 12.52
CA VAL A 113 -11.42 -53.88 11.95
C VAL A 113 -12.83 -53.72 11.38
N ASP A 114 -13.63 -52.85 11.99
CA ASP A 114 -14.99 -52.53 11.54
C ASP A 114 -15.32 -51.02 11.69
N ALA A 115 -16.53 -50.62 11.31
CA ALA A 115 -16.92 -49.21 11.29
C ALA A 115 -16.99 -48.57 12.70
N GLY A 116 -17.12 -49.38 13.75
CA GLY A 116 -17.11 -48.93 15.15
C GLY A 116 -15.74 -48.49 15.65
N ASP A 117 -14.67 -48.84 14.94
CA ASP A 117 -13.29 -48.46 15.26
C ASP A 117 -12.93 -47.07 14.73
N PHE A 118 -13.86 -46.41 14.03
CA PHE A 118 -13.58 -45.15 13.33
C PHE A 118 -14.52 -44.03 13.73
N ILE A 119 -13.97 -42.82 13.78
CA ILE A 119 -14.70 -41.58 13.94
C ILE A 119 -14.37 -40.68 12.75
N LEU A 120 -15.41 -40.13 12.12
CA LEU A 120 -15.25 -39.08 11.12
C LEU A 120 -15.24 -37.71 11.80
N SER A 121 -14.17 -36.95 11.59
CA SER A 121 -14.08 -35.56 12.00
C SER A 121 -14.37 -34.67 10.78
N THR A 122 -15.46 -33.90 10.86
CA THR A 122 -15.85 -32.94 9.81
C THR A 122 -15.78 -31.49 10.31
N SER A 123 -15.52 -30.56 9.40
CA SER A 123 -15.58 -29.12 9.69
C SER A 123 -16.35 -28.36 8.59
N GLY A 124 -16.59 -27.06 8.79
CA GLY A 124 -17.32 -26.24 7.84
C GLY A 124 -18.80 -26.59 7.80
N ASN A 125 -19.37 -26.61 6.59
CA ASN A 125 -20.77 -26.96 6.33
C ASN A 125 -20.93 -28.40 5.82
N LEU A 126 -19.86 -29.21 5.88
CA LEU A 126 -19.88 -30.59 5.43
C LEU A 126 -20.79 -31.43 6.34
N ALA A 127 -21.85 -31.98 5.76
CA ALA A 127 -22.88 -32.74 6.46
C ALA A 127 -23.09 -34.12 5.82
N ASN A 128 -23.56 -35.07 6.62
CA ASN A 128 -23.90 -36.43 6.19
C ASN A 128 -22.73 -37.27 5.64
N ALA A 129 -21.49 -36.99 6.08
CA ALA A 129 -20.37 -37.88 5.79
C ALA A 129 -20.54 -39.23 6.52
N SER A 130 -20.20 -40.33 5.85
CA SER A 130 -20.41 -41.68 6.42
C SER A 130 -19.44 -42.70 5.85
N ILE A 131 -18.97 -43.63 6.67
CA ILE A 131 -18.22 -44.81 6.21
C ILE A 131 -19.19 -45.74 5.47
N THR A 132 -18.83 -46.14 4.26
CA THR A 132 -19.70 -46.94 3.38
C THR A 132 -19.18 -48.35 3.15
N GLU A 133 -17.87 -48.52 3.14
CA GLU A 133 -17.23 -49.81 2.92
C GLU A 133 -15.89 -49.84 3.66
N ILE A 134 -15.57 -51.00 4.24
CA ILE A 134 -14.24 -51.34 4.74
C ILE A 134 -13.86 -52.64 4.03
N SER A 135 -12.74 -52.62 3.32
CA SER A 135 -12.23 -53.77 2.58
C SER A 135 -10.75 -53.99 2.92
N GLY A 136 -10.23 -55.17 2.58
CA GLY A 136 -8.87 -55.57 2.95
C GLY A 136 -8.85 -56.61 4.07
N SER A 137 -7.64 -57.00 4.48
CA SER A 137 -7.40 -58.06 5.46
C SER A 137 -5.93 -58.07 5.87
N GLY A 138 -5.62 -58.71 7.00
CA GLY A 138 -4.24 -58.82 7.47
C GLY A 138 -3.76 -57.46 7.95
N SER A 139 -2.64 -56.96 7.41
CA SER A 139 -2.04 -55.69 7.82
C SER A 139 -2.49 -54.46 7.03
N ALA A 140 -3.34 -54.61 6.00
CA ALA A 140 -3.74 -53.51 5.13
C ALA A 140 -5.25 -53.48 4.85
N TYR A 141 -5.84 -52.29 4.99
CA TYR A 141 -7.27 -52.04 4.79
C TYR A 141 -7.51 -50.78 3.95
N MET A 142 -8.67 -50.72 3.31
CA MET A 142 -9.16 -49.58 2.56
C MET A 142 -10.55 -49.20 3.06
N VAL A 143 -10.71 -47.96 3.51
CA VAL A 143 -11.97 -47.43 4.03
C VAL A 143 -12.54 -46.42 3.03
N THR A 144 -13.70 -46.72 2.47
CA THR A 144 -14.43 -45.83 1.55
C THR A 144 -15.43 -44.99 2.33
N VAL A 145 -15.31 -43.67 2.24
CA VAL A 145 -16.12 -42.70 2.96
C VAL A 145 -16.92 -41.85 1.96
N ASN A 146 -18.23 -41.80 2.14
CA ASN A 146 -19.09 -40.81 1.48
C ASN A 146 -18.78 -39.44 2.09
N THR A 147 -18.44 -38.47 1.26
CA THR A 147 -18.06 -37.12 1.70
C THR A 147 -19.26 -36.28 2.13
N GLY A 148 -20.48 -36.71 1.80
CA GLY A 148 -21.71 -36.01 2.16
C GLY A 148 -21.97 -34.80 1.26
N SER A 149 -22.53 -33.73 1.84
CA SER A 149 -22.94 -32.51 1.13
C SER A 149 -22.32 -31.26 1.75
N GLY A 150 -22.08 -30.24 0.93
CA GLY A 150 -21.48 -28.96 1.35
C GLY A 150 -19.96 -28.98 1.31
N ASP A 151 -19.37 -27.89 1.80
CA ASP A 151 -17.93 -27.66 1.82
C ASP A 151 -17.37 -27.84 3.23
N GLY A 152 -16.12 -28.28 3.32
CA GLY A 152 -15.43 -28.41 4.59
C GLY A 152 -14.28 -29.39 4.54
N THR A 153 -13.86 -29.85 5.71
CA THR A 153 -12.84 -30.90 5.79
C THR A 153 -13.43 -32.21 6.29
N LEU A 154 -12.83 -33.32 5.89
CA LEU A 154 -13.15 -34.67 6.33
C LEU A 154 -11.87 -35.40 6.73
N ARG A 155 -11.82 -35.94 7.95
CA ARG A 155 -10.72 -36.78 8.45
C ARG A 155 -11.27 -38.07 9.04
N LEU A 156 -10.60 -39.19 8.79
CA LEU A 156 -10.87 -40.49 9.40
C LEU A 156 -9.88 -40.73 10.55
N ASP A 157 -10.40 -40.87 11.77
CA ASP A 157 -9.61 -41.19 12.95
C ASP A 157 -9.95 -42.60 13.43
N LEU A 158 -8.93 -43.41 13.73
CA LEU A 158 -9.09 -44.70 14.39
C LEU A 158 -9.15 -44.48 15.90
N THR A 159 -10.20 -45.01 16.53
CA THR A 159 -10.41 -45.03 17.98
C THR A 159 -10.32 -46.47 18.47
N ASP A 160 -9.26 -46.75 19.21
CA ASP A 160 -9.00 -48.05 19.80
C ASP A 160 -9.93 -48.30 21.00
N ASN A 161 -10.61 -49.45 20.97
CA ASN A 161 -11.54 -49.96 21.98
C ASN A 161 -11.23 -51.43 22.34
N ASP A 162 -10.01 -51.90 22.04
CA ASP A 162 -9.56 -53.30 22.16
C ASP A 162 -10.26 -54.34 21.23
N SER A 163 -11.08 -53.93 20.24
CA SER A 163 -11.75 -54.84 19.28
C SER A 163 -10.77 -55.40 18.23
N ILE A 164 -9.78 -54.60 17.82
CA ILE A 164 -8.79 -54.93 16.81
C ILE A 164 -7.69 -55.73 17.47
N ILE A 165 -7.52 -56.99 17.05
CA ILE A 165 -6.59 -57.94 17.68
C ILE A 165 -5.71 -58.63 16.65
N ASP A 166 -4.50 -59.03 17.07
CA ASP A 166 -3.65 -59.93 16.31
C ASP A 166 -4.05 -61.42 16.48
N ALA A 167 -3.33 -62.32 15.80
CA ALA A 167 -3.58 -63.77 15.87
C ALA A 167 -3.38 -64.39 17.27
N MET A 168 -2.72 -63.68 18.19
CA MET A 168 -2.52 -64.10 19.59
C MET A 168 -3.55 -63.45 20.54
N SER A 169 -4.59 -62.80 20.00
CA SER A 169 -5.57 -62.01 20.75
C SER A 169 -4.99 -60.82 21.51
N THR A 170 -3.86 -60.28 21.05
CA THR A 170 -3.29 -59.04 21.60
C THR A 170 -4.01 -57.84 20.97
N PRO A 171 -4.63 -56.95 21.76
CA PRO A 171 -5.28 -55.76 21.22
C PRO A 171 -4.31 -54.75 20.62
N LEU A 172 -4.80 -53.93 19.70
CA LEU A 172 -4.12 -52.79 19.10
C LEU A 172 -3.56 -51.87 20.19
N GLY A 173 -2.28 -51.51 20.13
CA GLY A 173 -1.61 -50.69 21.15
C GLY A 173 -1.38 -51.38 22.50
N GLY A 174 -1.92 -52.58 22.71
CA GLY A 174 -1.85 -53.36 23.95
C GLY A 174 -3.17 -53.34 24.70
N VAL A 175 -3.22 -53.93 25.90
CA VAL A 175 -4.47 -53.94 26.68
C VAL A 175 -4.80 -52.52 27.18
N GLY A 176 -5.97 -52.02 26.79
CA GLY A 176 -6.59 -50.83 27.38
C GLY A 176 -7.01 -49.82 26.33
N ILE A 177 -8.21 -49.27 26.48
CA ILE A 177 -8.80 -48.32 25.52
C ILE A 177 -7.89 -47.15 25.14
N SER A 178 -7.98 -46.75 23.87
CA SER A 178 -7.35 -45.56 23.30
C SER A 178 -5.82 -45.55 23.31
N ASN A 179 -5.17 -46.67 23.61
CA ASN A 179 -3.70 -46.77 23.54
C ASN A 179 -3.21 -47.00 22.10
N GLY A 180 -4.12 -47.35 21.18
CA GLY A 180 -3.87 -47.53 19.74
C GLY A 180 -4.46 -46.45 18.82
N ASN A 181 -4.97 -45.34 19.36
CA ASN A 181 -5.60 -44.27 18.56
C ASN A 181 -4.65 -43.70 17.50
N PHE A 182 -5.18 -43.42 16.30
CA PHE A 182 -4.41 -42.84 15.22
C PHE A 182 -5.28 -41.88 14.39
N ALA A 183 -4.76 -40.69 14.09
CA ALA A 183 -5.45 -39.71 13.25
C ALA A 183 -4.97 -39.81 11.81
N GLY A 184 -5.89 -39.82 10.85
CA GLY A 184 -5.57 -39.91 9.43
C GLY A 184 -5.33 -38.57 8.74
N ASP A 185 -5.06 -38.65 7.44
CA ASP A 185 -5.02 -37.48 6.55
C ASP A 185 -6.36 -36.73 6.50
N THR A 186 -6.32 -35.46 6.14
CA THR A 186 -7.52 -34.63 6.02
C THR A 186 -7.80 -34.32 4.54
N TYR A 187 -8.99 -34.68 4.06
CA TYR A 187 -9.52 -34.21 2.78
C TYR A 187 -10.18 -32.84 2.93
N THR A 188 -9.97 -31.96 1.97
CA THR A 188 -10.76 -30.74 1.76
C THR A 188 -11.79 -30.98 0.66
N ILE A 189 -13.05 -30.73 0.98
CA ILE A 189 -14.18 -30.91 0.09
C ILE A 189 -14.68 -29.53 -0.32
N ASN A 190 -14.63 -29.21 -1.62
CA ASN A 190 -15.16 -27.98 -2.18
C ASN A 190 -16.15 -28.29 -3.31
N ARG A 191 -17.40 -27.87 -3.14
CA ARG A 191 -18.51 -27.97 -4.10
C ARG A 191 -19.08 -26.59 -4.47
N SER A 192 -18.63 -25.52 -3.82
CA SER A 192 -19.05 -24.17 -4.17
C SER A 192 -18.36 -23.75 -5.46
N ALA A 193 -19.16 -23.24 -6.40
CA ALA A 193 -18.62 -22.64 -7.62
C ALA A 193 -18.05 -21.24 -7.32
N PRO A 194 -16.98 -20.83 -8.03
CA PRO A 194 -16.46 -19.47 -7.91
C PRO A 194 -17.48 -18.45 -8.43
N TYR A 195 -17.45 -17.21 -7.93
CA TYR A 195 -18.24 -16.09 -8.47
C TYR A 195 -17.47 -14.78 -8.43
N VAL A 196 -17.85 -13.82 -9.27
CA VAL A 196 -17.28 -12.46 -9.27
C VAL A 196 -17.78 -11.70 -8.05
N THR A 197 -16.87 -11.25 -7.21
CA THR A 197 -17.19 -10.42 -6.03
C THR A 197 -17.23 -8.94 -6.37
N SER A 198 -16.33 -8.45 -7.23
CA SER A 198 -16.32 -7.06 -7.67
C SER A 198 -15.50 -6.81 -8.93
N ILE A 199 -15.85 -5.73 -9.65
CA ILE A 199 -15.02 -5.09 -10.68
C ILE A 199 -14.93 -3.61 -10.31
N LEU A 200 -13.77 -3.19 -9.82
CA LEU A 200 -13.52 -1.84 -9.30
C LEU A 200 -12.49 -1.11 -10.16
N ARG A 201 -12.53 0.22 -10.15
CA ARG A 201 -11.52 1.05 -10.79
C ARG A 201 -10.22 1.03 -9.98
N ALA A 202 -9.08 1.00 -10.66
CA ALA A 202 -7.76 1.03 -10.02
C ALA A 202 -7.02 2.38 -10.19
N ASP A 203 -7.47 3.21 -11.12
CA ASP A 203 -6.96 4.56 -11.41
C ASP A 203 -7.97 5.68 -11.03
N PRO A 204 -7.52 6.94 -10.87
CA PRO A 204 -8.39 8.08 -10.57
C PRO A 204 -9.46 8.38 -11.63
N ASP A 205 -10.53 9.05 -11.20
CA ASP A 205 -11.67 9.43 -12.01
C ASP A 205 -12.15 10.85 -11.66
N PRO A 206 -12.51 11.70 -12.64
CA PRO A 206 -12.43 11.51 -14.09
C PRO A 206 -10.99 11.40 -14.60
N THR A 207 -10.79 10.84 -15.79
CA THR A 207 -9.45 10.68 -16.40
C THR A 207 -9.41 11.08 -17.87
N SER A 208 -8.27 11.65 -18.29
CA SER A 208 -7.94 11.95 -19.70
C SER A 208 -6.91 10.97 -20.29
N ALA A 209 -6.48 9.97 -19.51
CA ALA A 209 -5.44 9.03 -19.90
C ALA A 209 -5.91 8.09 -21.03
N ASP A 210 -4.97 7.67 -21.87
CA ASP A 210 -5.23 6.73 -22.97
C ASP A 210 -5.53 5.30 -22.52
N THR A 211 -5.21 4.98 -21.26
CA THR A 211 -5.48 3.69 -20.63
C THR A 211 -6.07 3.87 -19.25
N ALA A 212 -6.88 2.90 -18.83
CA ALA A 212 -7.40 2.78 -17.48
C ALA A 212 -7.34 1.32 -17.01
N ARG A 213 -7.35 1.10 -15.70
CA ARG A 213 -7.24 -0.23 -15.09
C ARG A 213 -8.43 -0.56 -14.21
N PHE A 214 -8.88 -1.80 -14.30
CA PHE A 214 -9.87 -2.38 -13.40
C PHE A 214 -9.24 -3.50 -12.59
N THR A 215 -9.65 -3.62 -11.33
CA THR A 215 -9.37 -4.77 -10.47
C THR A 215 -10.60 -5.65 -10.42
N VAL A 216 -10.48 -6.88 -10.89
CA VAL A 216 -11.51 -7.92 -10.84
C VAL A 216 -11.19 -8.85 -9.69
N ALA A 217 -12.17 -9.12 -8.84
CA ALA A 217 -12.02 -10.02 -7.71
C ALA A 217 -13.05 -11.15 -7.76
N PHE A 218 -12.60 -12.37 -7.49
CA PHE A 218 -13.40 -13.59 -7.41
C PHE A 218 -13.50 -14.08 -5.96
N SER A 219 -14.48 -14.94 -5.67
CA SER A 219 -14.69 -15.53 -4.35
C SER A 219 -13.57 -16.47 -3.91
N GLU A 220 -12.86 -17.06 -4.88
CA GLU A 220 -11.74 -17.97 -4.68
C GLU A 220 -10.78 -17.91 -5.88
N SER A 221 -9.75 -18.77 -5.86
CA SER A 221 -8.78 -18.82 -6.96
C SER A 221 -9.37 -19.47 -8.20
N VAL A 222 -9.27 -18.77 -9.33
CA VAL A 222 -9.78 -19.22 -10.63
C VAL A 222 -8.68 -19.31 -11.67
N PHE A 223 -8.92 -20.11 -12.69
CA PHE A 223 -8.10 -20.32 -13.88
C PHE A 223 -8.93 -20.05 -15.12
N GLY A 224 -8.28 -19.83 -16.27
CA GLY A 224 -8.97 -19.63 -17.55
C GLY A 224 -9.32 -18.19 -17.90
N VAL A 225 -9.11 -17.23 -16.98
CA VAL A 225 -9.42 -15.81 -17.22
C VAL A 225 -8.64 -15.27 -18.42
N ASP A 226 -9.35 -14.89 -19.47
CA ASP A 226 -8.80 -14.35 -20.70
C ASP A 226 -9.63 -13.19 -21.29
N ALA A 227 -9.27 -12.75 -22.48
CA ALA A 227 -9.88 -11.58 -23.11
C ALA A 227 -11.34 -11.79 -23.56
N ALA A 228 -11.76 -13.03 -23.82
CA ALA A 228 -13.11 -13.36 -24.25
C ALA A 228 -14.12 -13.20 -23.10
N ASP A 229 -13.67 -13.31 -21.86
CA ASP A 229 -14.48 -13.13 -20.66
C ASP A 229 -14.92 -11.67 -20.44
N PHE A 230 -14.32 -10.70 -21.14
CA PHE A 230 -14.54 -9.29 -20.86
C PHE A 230 -15.15 -8.53 -22.03
N VAL A 231 -16.16 -7.72 -21.72
CA VAL A 231 -16.80 -6.81 -22.66
C VAL A 231 -16.74 -5.38 -22.09
N LEU A 232 -16.47 -4.41 -22.96
CA LEU A 232 -16.50 -3.00 -22.56
C LEU A 232 -17.85 -2.38 -22.86
N ALA A 233 -18.49 -1.84 -21.84
CA ALA A 233 -19.63 -0.95 -21.98
C ALA A 233 -19.12 0.49 -22.06
N ALA A 234 -18.96 0.98 -23.29
CA ALA A 234 -18.51 2.34 -23.59
C ALA A 234 -19.65 3.18 -24.17
N SER A 235 -19.74 4.44 -23.76
CA SER A 235 -20.67 5.44 -24.31
C SER A 235 -19.93 6.72 -24.62
N GLY A 236 -20.08 7.27 -25.83
CA GLY A 236 -19.37 8.49 -26.26
C GLY A 236 -17.90 8.30 -26.64
N LEU A 237 -17.38 7.07 -26.57
CA LEU A 237 -15.99 6.73 -26.87
C LEU A 237 -15.88 5.93 -28.17
N SER A 238 -14.84 6.20 -28.94
CA SER A 238 -14.45 5.44 -30.15
C SER A 238 -13.13 4.72 -29.92
N ASP A 239 -12.98 3.51 -30.46
CA ASP A 239 -11.77 2.68 -30.35
C ASP A 239 -11.33 2.33 -28.91
N ALA A 240 -12.28 2.28 -27.98
CA ALA A 240 -12.08 1.67 -26.67
C ALA A 240 -11.91 0.15 -26.83
N GLY A 241 -11.04 -0.47 -26.03
CA GLY A 241 -10.70 -1.89 -26.20
C GLY A 241 -9.92 -2.46 -25.04
N LEU A 242 -9.93 -3.79 -24.90
CA LEU A 242 -9.10 -4.50 -23.94
C LEU A 242 -7.63 -4.48 -24.40
N LEU A 243 -6.68 -4.34 -23.48
CA LEU A 243 -5.25 -4.38 -23.80
C LEU A 243 -4.54 -5.59 -23.20
N SER A 244 -4.69 -5.80 -21.89
CA SER A 244 -4.00 -6.90 -21.21
C SER A 244 -4.70 -7.27 -19.91
N ILE A 245 -4.59 -8.55 -19.55
CA ILE A 245 -5.03 -9.08 -18.26
C ILE A 245 -3.78 -9.59 -17.55
N THR A 246 -3.65 -9.26 -16.27
CA THR A 246 -2.54 -9.70 -15.42
C THR A 246 -3.09 -10.10 -14.05
N GLY A 247 -2.33 -10.86 -13.28
CA GLY A 247 -2.79 -11.41 -12.00
C GLY A 247 -3.02 -12.92 -12.07
N SER A 248 -3.44 -13.49 -10.95
CA SER A 248 -3.63 -14.93 -10.77
C SER A 248 -4.40 -15.20 -9.47
N GLY A 249 -4.92 -16.40 -9.30
CA GLY A 249 -5.67 -16.74 -8.11
C GLY A 249 -7.03 -16.04 -8.14
N SER A 250 -7.36 -15.27 -7.11
CA SER A 250 -8.68 -14.61 -6.99
C SER A 250 -8.71 -13.16 -7.45
N ILE A 251 -7.57 -12.56 -7.83
CA ILE A 251 -7.48 -11.13 -8.18
C ILE A 251 -6.76 -10.96 -9.52
N TYR A 252 -7.41 -10.21 -10.40
CA TYR A 252 -6.89 -9.86 -11.73
C TYR A 252 -6.94 -8.35 -11.94
N THR A 253 -5.95 -7.84 -12.66
CA THR A 253 -5.92 -6.46 -13.16
C THR A 253 -6.10 -6.47 -14.67
N VAL A 254 -7.15 -5.78 -15.13
CA VAL A 254 -7.50 -5.64 -16.54
C VAL A 254 -7.17 -4.23 -16.98
N VAL A 255 -6.28 -4.12 -17.96
CA VAL A 255 -5.89 -2.84 -18.57
C VAL A 255 -6.70 -2.66 -19.85
N VAL A 256 -7.34 -1.50 -19.99
CA VAL A 256 -8.16 -1.14 -21.14
C VAL A 256 -7.62 0.13 -21.78
N LYS A 257 -7.76 0.25 -23.10
CA LYS A 257 -7.62 1.48 -23.84
C LYS A 257 -8.93 2.27 -23.72
N THR A 258 -8.84 3.55 -23.35
CA THR A 258 -10.03 4.41 -23.19
C THR A 258 -10.58 4.92 -24.51
N GLY A 259 -9.78 4.87 -25.58
CA GLY A 259 -10.19 5.30 -26.92
C GLY A 259 -10.09 6.82 -27.09
N SER A 260 -10.93 7.40 -27.93
CA SER A 260 -11.04 8.84 -28.17
C SER A 260 -12.46 9.34 -27.90
N GLY A 261 -12.61 10.63 -27.62
CA GLY A 261 -13.88 11.25 -27.25
C GLY A 261 -14.06 11.39 -25.74
N ASN A 262 -15.19 12.01 -25.35
CA ASN A 262 -15.62 12.14 -23.96
C ASN A 262 -16.76 11.17 -23.71
N GLY A 263 -16.80 10.55 -22.53
CA GLY A 263 -17.82 9.55 -22.30
C GLY A 263 -17.60 8.72 -21.05
N SER A 264 -18.22 7.54 -21.02
CA SER A 264 -18.11 6.59 -19.94
C SER A 264 -17.55 5.25 -20.41
N LEU A 265 -16.83 4.56 -19.52
CA LEU A 265 -16.24 3.26 -19.78
C LEU A 265 -16.39 2.34 -18.57
N ARG A 266 -17.05 1.20 -18.74
CA ARG A 266 -17.16 0.13 -17.73
C ARG A 266 -16.65 -1.18 -18.32
N LEU A 267 -16.04 -1.99 -17.47
CA LEU A 267 -15.69 -3.37 -17.77
C LEU A 267 -16.76 -4.30 -17.21
N ASP A 268 -17.33 -5.13 -18.08
CA ASP A 268 -18.26 -6.19 -17.73
C ASP A 268 -17.59 -7.56 -17.95
N LEU A 269 -17.96 -8.54 -17.14
CA LEU A 269 -17.57 -9.93 -17.32
C LEU A 269 -18.74 -10.71 -17.94
N PHE A 270 -18.47 -11.41 -19.02
CA PHE A 270 -19.35 -12.37 -19.67
C PHE A 270 -18.84 -13.78 -19.36
N ASP A 271 -19.69 -14.57 -18.71
CA ASP A 271 -19.39 -15.95 -18.33
C ASP A 271 -19.73 -16.90 -19.49
N ASP A 272 -18.73 -17.64 -19.96
CA ASP A 272 -18.85 -18.66 -21.01
C ASP A 272 -18.43 -20.06 -20.53
N ASP A 273 -18.43 -20.30 -19.21
CA ASP A 273 -17.94 -21.50 -18.54
C ASP A 273 -16.42 -21.79 -18.71
N SER A 274 -15.62 -20.87 -19.28
CA SER A 274 -14.18 -21.06 -19.44
C SER A 274 -13.37 -20.78 -18.16
N ILE A 275 -13.88 -19.89 -17.29
CA ILE A 275 -13.30 -19.60 -15.98
C ILE A 275 -13.70 -20.71 -15.00
N VAL A 276 -12.72 -21.43 -14.45
CA VAL A 276 -12.95 -22.56 -13.54
C VAL A 276 -12.10 -22.46 -12.27
N ASP A 277 -12.55 -23.08 -11.18
CA ASP A 277 -11.73 -23.29 -9.99
C ASP A 277 -10.72 -24.46 -10.16
N ALA A 278 -10.00 -24.81 -9.08
CA ALA A 278 -9.07 -25.93 -9.08
C ALA A 278 -9.76 -27.32 -9.14
N MET A 279 -11.06 -27.42 -8.84
CA MET A 279 -11.85 -28.66 -8.97
C MET A 279 -12.54 -28.77 -10.35
N GLY A 280 -12.37 -27.77 -11.21
CA GLY A 280 -12.98 -27.70 -12.53
C GLY A 280 -14.43 -27.22 -12.53
N ALA A 281 -14.92 -26.65 -11.43
CA ALA A 281 -16.24 -26.03 -11.40
C ALA A 281 -16.19 -24.66 -12.12
N PRO A 282 -17.04 -24.43 -13.13
CA PRO A 282 -17.10 -23.15 -13.83
C PRO A 282 -17.70 -22.04 -12.96
N LEU A 283 -17.40 -20.80 -13.32
CA LEU A 283 -17.89 -19.59 -12.68
C LEU A 283 -19.42 -19.59 -12.58
N GLY A 284 -19.98 -19.48 -11.37
CA GLY A 284 -21.42 -19.57 -11.09
C GLY A 284 -22.01 -20.98 -11.18
N GLY A 285 -21.21 -22.00 -11.49
CA GLY A 285 -21.64 -23.36 -11.76
C GLY A 285 -21.88 -23.59 -13.25
N ALA A 286 -22.26 -24.80 -13.63
CA ALA A 286 -22.39 -25.14 -15.05
C ALA A 286 -23.53 -24.35 -15.74
N GLY A 287 -23.18 -23.55 -16.75
CA GLY A 287 -24.11 -22.97 -17.70
C GLY A 287 -23.79 -21.52 -18.07
N ILE A 288 -23.40 -21.31 -19.33
CA ILE A 288 -23.15 -20.00 -19.97
C ILE A 288 -24.03 -18.86 -19.46
N GLY A 289 -23.38 -17.82 -18.95
CA GLY A 289 -23.93 -16.53 -18.58
C GLY A 289 -24.63 -16.51 -17.22
N ASN A 290 -24.55 -17.60 -16.45
CA ASN A 290 -25.13 -17.67 -15.12
C ASN A 290 -24.36 -16.81 -14.10
N ALA A 291 -23.11 -16.42 -14.43
CA ALA A 291 -22.25 -15.57 -13.60
C ALA A 291 -21.84 -14.25 -14.26
N ASN A 292 -22.58 -13.78 -15.28
CA ASN A 292 -22.35 -12.47 -15.89
C ASN A 292 -22.30 -11.35 -14.83
N PHE A 293 -21.28 -10.49 -14.90
CA PHE A 293 -21.12 -9.37 -13.98
C PHE A 293 -21.08 -8.05 -14.75
N ALA A 294 -22.18 -7.29 -14.68
CA ALA A 294 -22.34 -6.01 -15.38
C ALA A 294 -22.64 -4.81 -14.45
N SER A 295 -22.39 -4.97 -13.14
CA SER A 295 -22.62 -3.97 -12.10
C SER A 295 -21.33 -3.35 -11.56
N GLY A 296 -20.25 -3.38 -12.35
CA GLY A 296 -18.95 -2.81 -11.98
C GLY A 296 -18.93 -1.28 -11.98
N GLU A 297 -17.85 -0.73 -11.44
CA GLU A 297 -17.62 0.72 -11.48
C GLU A 297 -17.36 1.24 -12.90
N THR A 298 -17.64 2.53 -13.13
CA THR A 298 -17.51 3.18 -14.44
C THR A 298 -16.52 4.36 -14.37
N TYR A 299 -15.64 4.48 -15.36
CA TYR A 299 -14.81 5.66 -15.59
C TYR A 299 -15.58 6.73 -16.37
N THR A 300 -15.36 7.98 -16.02
CA THR A 300 -15.65 9.18 -16.80
C THR A 300 -14.39 9.59 -17.55
N ILE A 301 -14.41 9.45 -18.87
CA ILE A 301 -13.32 9.86 -19.74
C ILE A 301 -13.58 11.30 -20.19
N ASP A 302 -12.68 12.20 -19.81
CA ASP A 302 -12.73 13.62 -20.15
C ASP A 302 -11.45 14.06 -20.86
N ARG A 303 -11.56 14.27 -22.17
CA ARG A 303 -10.53 14.77 -23.08
C ARG A 303 -10.63 16.28 -23.29
N ASN A 304 -11.55 16.97 -22.62
CA ASN A 304 -11.64 18.42 -22.72
C ASN A 304 -10.41 19.03 -22.04
N THR A 305 -9.48 19.49 -22.87
CA THR A 305 -8.36 20.29 -22.37
C THR A 305 -8.86 21.73 -22.30
N PRO A 306 -8.83 22.40 -21.13
CA PRO A 306 -9.26 23.78 -21.04
C PRO A 306 -8.47 24.65 -22.01
N VAL A 307 -9.17 25.38 -22.88
CA VAL A 307 -8.53 26.36 -23.77
C VAL A 307 -8.08 27.54 -22.91
N ILE A 308 -6.78 27.77 -22.86
CA ILE A 308 -6.20 28.89 -22.12
C ILE A 308 -6.21 30.14 -23.01
N TYR A 309 -6.96 31.14 -22.59
CA TYR A 309 -6.98 32.49 -23.15
C TYR A 309 -5.93 33.37 -22.45
N SER A 310 -5.52 34.44 -23.12
CA SER A 310 -4.61 35.46 -22.59
C SER A 310 -5.21 36.84 -22.80
N ALA A 311 -5.37 37.61 -21.72
CA ALA A 311 -5.80 39.01 -21.74
C ALA A 311 -4.65 39.91 -21.28
N VAL A 312 -4.53 41.10 -21.86
CA VAL A 312 -3.55 42.12 -21.46
C VAL A 312 -4.30 43.41 -21.16
N PHE A 313 -4.14 43.91 -19.95
CA PHE A 313 -4.71 45.16 -19.48
C PHE A 313 -3.61 46.18 -19.33
N TYR A 314 -3.85 47.42 -19.74
CA TYR A 314 -2.95 48.56 -19.52
C TYR A 314 -3.46 49.39 -18.34
N SER A 315 -2.55 49.94 -17.54
CA SER A 315 -2.96 50.84 -16.46
C SER A 315 -3.65 52.08 -17.02
N ASP A 316 -4.75 52.49 -16.39
CA ASP A 316 -5.49 53.72 -16.70
C ASP A 316 -4.87 54.91 -15.97
N GLY A 317 -4.42 55.91 -16.73
CA GLY A 317 -3.76 57.11 -16.20
C GLY A 317 -4.70 58.00 -15.38
N ALA A 318 -6.02 57.94 -15.62
CA ALA A 318 -6.97 58.78 -14.89
C ALA A 318 -6.99 58.49 -13.37
N ASP A 319 -6.64 57.26 -13.00
CA ASP A 319 -6.83 56.69 -11.68
C ASP A 319 -5.56 56.00 -11.14
N ASP A 320 -4.44 56.11 -11.86
CA ASP A 320 -3.11 55.68 -11.41
C ASP A 320 -2.23 56.88 -11.01
N GLY A 321 -1.04 56.60 -10.50
CA GLY A 321 -0.07 57.64 -10.16
C GLY A 321 0.74 57.32 -8.91
N TRP A 322 1.33 58.35 -8.31
CA TRP A 322 2.13 58.19 -7.10
C TRP A 322 1.66 59.10 -5.97
N ILE A 323 1.90 58.63 -4.75
CA ILE A 323 1.61 59.32 -3.50
C ILE A 323 2.90 59.36 -2.69
N LEU A 324 3.32 60.57 -2.36
CA LEU A 324 4.42 60.83 -1.45
C LEU A 324 3.88 60.89 -0.02
N GLU A 325 4.60 60.25 0.88
CA GLU A 325 4.34 60.30 2.31
C GLU A 325 4.33 61.74 2.86
N SER A 326 3.44 62.00 3.82
CA SER A 326 3.25 63.34 4.39
C SER A 326 4.42 63.84 5.22
N LYS A 327 5.14 62.92 5.85
CA LYS A 327 6.35 63.13 6.63
C LYS A 327 7.04 61.78 6.84
N GLU A 328 8.37 61.77 6.86
CA GLU A 328 9.25 60.67 7.23
C GLU A 328 8.64 59.90 8.43
N THR A 329 8.47 58.59 8.26
CA THR A 329 7.88 57.63 9.23
C THR A 329 6.38 57.78 9.56
N SER A 330 5.64 58.72 8.95
CA SER A 330 4.22 58.94 9.25
C SER A 330 3.30 57.80 8.82
N ASN A 331 3.72 57.00 7.85
CA ASN A 331 2.95 55.99 7.14
C ASN A 331 1.60 56.52 6.62
N ARG A 332 1.55 57.79 6.21
CA ARG A 332 0.34 58.47 5.72
C ARG A 332 0.64 59.25 4.46
N GLY A 333 -0.20 59.12 3.44
CA GLY A 333 -0.06 59.88 2.20
C GLY A 333 -0.30 61.38 2.40
N GLY A 334 0.52 62.21 1.76
CA GLY A 334 0.47 63.66 1.85
C GLY A 334 0.28 64.36 0.51
N THR A 335 1.16 64.09 -0.45
CA THR A 335 1.09 64.70 -1.79
C THR A 335 0.83 63.62 -2.82
N VAL A 336 -0.12 63.86 -3.72
CA VAL A 336 -0.50 62.93 -4.77
C VAL A 336 -0.30 63.55 -6.15
N ASN A 337 0.09 62.75 -7.13
CA ASN A 337 0.10 63.13 -8.53
C ASN A 337 -0.49 62.02 -9.40
N SER A 338 -1.67 62.30 -9.95
CA SER A 338 -2.46 61.39 -10.80
C SER A 338 -2.48 61.82 -12.28
N ARG A 339 -1.51 62.65 -12.70
CA ARG A 339 -1.43 63.18 -14.07
C ARG A 339 -0.02 63.11 -14.64
N SER A 340 0.90 62.50 -13.89
CA SER A 340 2.29 62.38 -14.26
C SER A 340 2.42 61.24 -15.24
N ALA A 341 3.16 61.44 -16.34
CA ALA A 341 3.50 60.36 -17.27
C ALA A 341 4.42 59.29 -16.66
N THR A 342 4.85 59.47 -15.41
CA THR A 342 5.64 58.51 -14.65
C THR A 342 5.12 58.29 -13.23
N LEU A 343 5.27 57.05 -12.78
CA LEU A 343 5.11 56.53 -11.42
C LEU A 343 6.43 56.63 -10.67
N ARG A 344 6.38 56.69 -9.33
CA ARG A 344 7.57 56.73 -8.47
C ARG A 344 7.47 55.72 -7.33
N VAL A 345 8.57 55.01 -7.09
CA VAL A 345 8.71 54.07 -5.96
C VAL A 345 10.13 54.21 -5.41
N GLY A 346 10.28 54.46 -4.10
CA GLY A 346 11.53 54.83 -3.44
C GLY A 346 11.27 55.92 -2.42
N ASP A 347 12.19 56.86 -2.22
CA ASP A 347 12.06 58.00 -1.31
C ASP A 347 12.48 59.33 -1.96
N ASN A 348 12.31 60.43 -1.22
CA ASN A 348 12.68 61.76 -1.66
C ASN A 348 13.82 62.34 -0.80
N ALA A 349 14.31 63.53 -1.12
CA ALA A 349 15.38 64.18 -0.35
C ALA A 349 15.06 64.53 1.12
N GLN A 350 13.87 64.22 1.61
CA GLN A 350 13.46 64.30 3.01
C GLN A 350 13.17 62.92 3.61
N ASP A 351 13.62 61.85 2.96
CA ASP A 351 13.43 60.45 3.35
C ASP A 351 11.92 60.08 3.45
N ASN A 352 11.05 60.82 2.74
CA ASN A 352 9.62 60.48 2.64
C ASN A 352 9.42 59.45 1.53
N GLN A 353 8.78 58.32 1.83
CA GLN A 353 8.60 57.25 0.84
C GLN A 353 7.53 57.59 -0.23
N TYR A 354 7.80 57.22 -1.48
CA TYR A 354 6.85 57.17 -2.59
C TYR A 354 6.20 55.79 -2.67
N ARG A 355 4.88 55.78 -2.79
CA ARG A 355 4.10 54.60 -3.20
C ARG A 355 3.36 54.91 -4.49
N SER A 356 3.31 53.93 -5.40
CA SER A 356 2.54 54.06 -6.64
C SER A 356 1.28 53.22 -6.61
N ILE A 357 0.19 53.75 -7.16
CA ILE A 357 -1.04 53.02 -7.41
C ILE A 357 -1.17 52.80 -8.91
N LEU A 358 -1.56 51.60 -9.30
CA LEU A 358 -1.88 51.18 -10.67
C LEU A 358 -3.34 50.79 -10.72
N GLN A 359 -4.03 51.06 -11.82
CA GLN A 359 -5.42 50.65 -12.02
C GLN A 359 -5.61 49.95 -13.35
N PHE A 360 -6.13 48.71 -13.32
CA PHE A 360 -6.40 47.93 -14.52
C PHE A 360 -7.92 47.67 -14.70
N PRO A 361 -8.48 47.91 -15.90
CA PRO A 361 -9.90 47.67 -16.19
C PRO A 361 -10.18 46.20 -16.49
N THR A 362 -10.25 45.37 -15.45
CA THR A 362 -10.41 43.91 -15.54
C THR A 362 -11.86 43.46 -15.76
N GLU A 363 -12.83 44.37 -15.80
CA GLU A 363 -14.26 44.10 -16.00
C GLU A 363 -14.63 43.48 -17.37
N SER A 364 -13.70 43.49 -18.32
CA SER A 364 -13.92 42.87 -19.63
C SER A 364 -13.62 41.36 -19.66
N MET A 365 -13.16 40.79 -18.54
CA MET A 365 -13.00 39.35 -18.40
C MET A 365 -14.35 38.64 -18.26
N PRO A 366 -14.49 37.38 -18.72
CA PRO A 366 -15.71 36.61 -18.47
C PRO A 366 -15.95 36.40 -16.97
N ASP A 367 -17.21 36.54 -16.51
CA ASP A 367 -17.60 36.42 -15.11
C ASP A 367 -17.21 35.07 -14.46
N ASN A 368 -17.19 33.99 -15.25
CA ASN A 368 -16.83 32.64 -14.80
C ASN A 368 -15.38 32.26 -15.15
N ALA A 369 -14.53 33.21 -15.52
CA ALA A 369 -13.14 32.95 -15.83
C ALA A 369 -12.39 32.40 -14.61
N VAL A 370 -11.64 31.33 -14.81
CA VAL A 370 -10.73 30.78 -13.81
C VAL A 370 -9.30 31.17 -14.17
N ILE A 371 -8.70 32.02 -13.34
CA ILE A 371 -7.35 32.56 -13.55
C ILE A 371 -6.30 31.48 -13.25
N LYS A 372 -5.34 31.32 -14.17
CA LYS A 372 -4.21 30.40 -14.04
C LYS A 372 -2.89 31.12 -13.80
N GLN A 373 -2.73 32.35 -14.30
CA GLN A 373 -1.52 33.15 -14.14
C GLN A 373 -1.88 34.63 -14.27
N ALA A 374 -1.24 35.47 -13.45
CA ALA A 374 -1.27 36.93 -13.61
C ALA A 374 0.17 37.47 -13.50
N ILE A 375 0.55 38.32 -14.45
CA ILE A 375 1.88 38.93 -14.53
C ILE A 375 1.73 40.43 -14.59
N LEU A 376 2.34 41.14 -13.63
CA LEU A 376 2.47 42.59 -13.67
C LEU A 376 3.81 42.95 -14.31
N THR A 377 3.81 43.85 -15.30
CA THR A 377 5.03 44.35 -15.95
C THR A 377 5.07 45.87 -15.99
N LEU A 378 6.25 46.45 -15.77
CA LEU A 378 6.50 47.89 -15.68
C LEU A 378 7.75 48.24 -16.49
N GLN A 379 7.66 49.25 -17.36
CA GLN A 379 8.80 49.74 -18.11
C GLN A 379 9.46 50.88 -17.34
N LEU A 380 10.77 50.74 -17.08
CA LEU A 380 11.59 51.76 -16.45
C LEU A 380 11.77 52.95 -17.39
N GLU A 381 11.57 54.16 -16.85
CA GLU A 381 11.92 55.42 -17.51
C GLU A 381 13.32 55.87 -17.07
N THR A 382 13.56 56.00 -15.76
CA THR A 382 14.89 56.29 -15.21
C THR A 382 15.01 55.84 -13.76
N ILE A 383 16.25 55.83 -13.27
CA ILE A 383 16.58 55.75 -11.85
C ILE A 383 17.11 57.12 -11.43
N VAL A 384 16.62 57.63 -10.29
CA VAL A 384 17.12 58.87 -9.68
C VAL A 384 17.84 58.50 -8.38
N GLY A 385 19.02 59.09 -8.18
CA GLY A 385 19.84 58.82 -7.01
C GLY A 385 20.54 57.45 -7.03
N LYS A 386 20.79 56.91 -5.85
CA LYS A 386 21.27 55.55 -5.62
C LYS A 386 20.15 54.58 -5.97
N ASN A 387 20.48 53.50 -6.67
CA ASN A 387 19.49 52.49 -7.08
C ASN A 387 18.73 51.94 -5.85
N PRO A 388 17.40 52.17 -5.75
CA PRO A 388 16.61 51.72 -4.61
C PRO A 388 16.59 50.20 -4.44
N PHE A 389 16.86 49.42 -5.48
CA PHE A 389 17.01 47.98 -5.29
C PHE A 389 18.22 47.58 -4.44
N VAL A 390 19.22 48.47 -4.32
CA VAL A 390 20.39 48.28 -3.45
C VAL A 390 20.12 48.79 -2.04
N SER A 391 19.50 49.96 -1.88
CA SER A 391 19.23 50.58 -0.58
C SER A 391 17.95 50.04 0.08
N HIS A 392 16.86 49.99 -0.67
CA HIS A 392 15.51 49.72 -0.19
C HIS A 392 15.02 48.28 -0.40
N ARG A 393 15.84 47.44 -1.04
CA ARG A 393 15.62 46.01 -1.35
C ARG A 393 14.63 45.76 -2.49
N TYR A 394 13.54 45.03 -2.28
CA TYR A 394 12.60 44.68 -3.35
C TYR A 394 11.33 45.53 -3.27
N ILE A 395 10.64 45.68 -4.39
CA ILE A 395 9.31 46.30 -4.42
C ILE A 395 8.29 45.22 -4.05
N TRP A 396 7.47 45.47 -3.04
CA TRP A 396 6.28 44.66 -2.75
C TRP A 396 5.10 45.16 -3.57
N ILE A 397 4.19 44.24 -3.89
CA ILE A 397 2.95 44.52 -4.60
C ILE A 397 1.79 44.16 -3.67
N ASP A 398 0.94 45.12 -3.34
CA ASP A 398 -0.38 44.85 -2.74
C ASP A 398 -1.44 44.84 -3.84
N ILE A 399 -2.52 44.07 -3.65
CA ILE A 399 -3.67 44.04 -4.56
C ILE A 399 -4.95 44.46 -3.85
N ARG A 400 -5.82 45.14 -4.59
CA ARG A 400 -7.16 45.53 -4.17
C ARG A 400 -8.18 45.12 -5.22
N GLU A 401 -9.21 44.40 -4.75
CA GLU A 401 -10.42 44.16 -5.53
C GLU A 401 -11.24 45.46 -5.54
N GLY A 402 -11.32 46.10 -6.71
CA GLY A 402 -11.78 47.48 -6.83
C GLY A 402 -10.67 48.48 -6.54
N ALA A 403 -11.02 49.60 -5.90
CA ALA A 403 -10.10 50.70 -5.63
C ALA A 403 -9.63 50.77 -4.16
N PHE A 404 -8.41 51.29 -3.96
CA PHE A 404 -7.89 51.67 -2.64
C PHE A 404 -8.60 52.93 -2.11
N GLY A 405 -8.93 53.85 -3.02
CA GLY A 405 -9.69 55.06 -2.72
C GLY A 405 -11.09 54.76 -2.22
N SER A 406 -11.53 55.54 -1.22
CA SER A 406 -12.89 55.42 -0.69
C SER A 406 -13.42 56.74 -0.15
N PHE A 407 -14.73 56.94 -0.31
CA PHE A 407 -15.49 58.01 0.33
C PHE A 407 -16.60 57.40 1.18
N GLY A 408 -16.36 57.30 2.48
CA GLY A 408 -17.24 56.56 3.38
C GLY A 408 -17.30 55.08 2.98
N PRO A 409 -18.49 54.50 2.74
CA PRO A 409 -18.62 53.09 2.34
C PRO A 409 -18.38 52.83 0.85
N PHE A 410 -18.18 53.86 0.01
CA PHE A 410 -18.08 53.71 -1.44
C PHE A 410 -16.62 53.76 -1.89
N GLN A 411 -16.21 52.81 -2.72
CA GLN A 411 -14.90 52.86 -3.39
C GLN A 411 -14.90 53.95 -4.48
N ILE A 412 -13.78 54.64 -4.64
CA ILE A 412 -13.57 55.64 -5.69
C ILE A 412 -12.27 55.30 -6.42
N GLY A 413 -12.34 55.19 -7.76
CA GLY A 413 -11.18 54.87 -8.60
C GLY A 413 -10.08 55.93 -8.60
N SER A 414 -10.45 57.22 -8.43
CA SER A 414 -9.49 58.32 -8.44
C SER A 414 -8.43 58.20 -7.36
N LEU A 415 -7.18 58.52 -7.70
CA LEU A 415 -6.06 58.52 -6.76
C LEU A 415 -6.26 59.53 -5.62
N GLN A 416 -6.14 59.06 -4.38
CA GLN A 416 -6.29 59.85 -3.16
C GLN A 416 -5.09 59.69 -2.24
N ASN A 417 -4.81 60.72 -1.43
CA ASN A 417 -3.78 60.64 -0.38
C ASN A 417 -3.99 59.45 0.58
N SER A 418 -5.25 59.07 0.83
CA SER A 418 -5.59 57.93 1.68
C SER A 418 -5.13 56.58 1.16
N ASP A 419 -4.92 56.45 -0.15
CA ASP A 419 -4.61 55.17 -0.80
C ASP A 419 -3.23 54.67 -0.39
N PHE A 420 -2.36 55.58 0.04
CA PHE A 420 -1.05 55.27 0.59
C PHE A 420 -1.14 54.29 1.77
N GLN A 421 -2.12 54.50 2.67
CA GLN A 421 -2.34 53.68 3.87
C GLN A 421 -3.60 52.82 3.83
N ALA A 422 -4.36 52.86 2.74
CA ALA A 422 -5.60 52.08 2.62
C ALA A 422 -5.33 50.58 2.74
N SER A 423 -6.31 49.83 3.27
CA SER A 423 -6.19 48.38 3.40
C SER A 423 -6.24 47.70 2.04
N ALA A 424 -5.30 46.80 1.80
CA ALA A 424 -5.31 45.92 0.63
C ALA A 424 -6.33 44.80 0.81
N SER A 425 -6.80 44.20 -0.29
CA SER A 425 -7.50 42.92 -0.22
C SER A 425 -6.52 41.79 0.10
N LEU A 426 -5.31 41.87 -0.46
CA LEU A 426 -4.17 41.04 -0.08
C LEU A 426 -2.87 41.86 -0.11
N TYR A 427 -2.16 41.85 1.01
CA TYR A 427 -0.81 42.41 1.11
C TYR A 427 0.20 41.43 0.53
N SER A 428 1.22 41.94 -0.18
CA SER A 428 2.27 41.11 -0.80
C SER A 428 1.69 40.03 -1.76
N ALA A 429 0.86 40.49 -2.70
CA ALA A 429 0.41 39.71 -3.85
C ALA A 429 1.55 39.31 -4.81
N GLY A 430 2.70 39.96 -4.71
CA GLY A 430 3.91 39.64 -5.45
C GLY A 430 5.09 40.53 -5.02
N ILE A 431 6.25 40.29 -5.63
CA ILE A 431 7.45 41.12 -5.47
C ILE A 431 8.11 41.37 -6.83
N ILE A 432 8.76 42.52 -6.98
CA ILE A 432 9.62 42.84 -8.13
C ILE A 432 11.06 42.92 -7.63
N LEU A 433 11.97 42.28 -8.38
CA LEU A 433 13.40 42.21 -8.08
C LEU A 433 14.21 43.01 -9.12
N ASP A 434 15.50 43.23 -8.84
CA ASP A 434 16.41 43.91 -9.78
C ASP A 434 16.93 42.96 -10.87
N ASN A 435 16.03 42.57 -11.76
CA ASN A 435 16.31 41.67 -12.88
C ASN A 435 15.60 42.10 -14.18
N PRO A 436 15.74 43.37 -14.61
CA PRO A 436 15.02 43.86 -15.78
C PRO A 436 15.50 43.20 -17.07
N VAL A 437 14.56 42.98 -18.00
CA VAL A 437 14.87 42.53 -19.36
C VAL A 437 14.49 43.64 -20.33
N GLY A 438 15.49 44.26 -20.98
CA GLY A 438 15.23 45.38 -21.89
C GLY A 438 14.52 46.58 -21.23
N GLY A 439 14.80 46.82 -19.95
CA GLY A 439 14.15 47.87 -19.15
C GLY A 439 12.76 47.51 -18.59
N TRP A 440 12.28 46.28 -18.82
CA TRP A 440 11.04 45.78 -18.23
C TRP A 440 11.30 45.05 -16.91
N TYR A 441 10.66 45.55 -15.86
CA TYR A 441 10.52 44.88 -14.58
C TYR A 441 9.21 44.10 -14.55
N TRP A 442 9.17 43.01 -13.79
CA TRP A 442 8.00 42.13 -13.80
C TRP A 442 7.83 41.36 -12.49
N SER A 443 6.62 40.84 -12.26
CA SER A 443 6.29 39.93 -11.17
C SER A 443 5.25 38.92 -11.62
N ASN A 444 5.47 37.63 -11.34
CA ASN A 444 4.39 36.66 -11.29
C ASN A 444 3.63 36.87 -9.97
N LEU A 445 2.34 37.18 -10.06
CA LEU A 445 1.52 37.31 -8.87
C LEU A 445 1.27 35.93 -8.24
N ASP A 446 1.24 35.89 -6.91
CA ASP A 446 0.91 34.71 -6.12
C ASP A 446 -0.51 34.25 -6.44
N ALA A 447 -0.75 32.94 -6.54
CA ALA A 447 -2.08 32.39 -6.83
C ALA A 447 -3.14 32.80 -5.78
N ARG A 448 -2.73 33.14 -4.56
CA ARG A 448 -3.59 33.70 -3.50
C ARG A 448 -4.19 35.06 -3.88
N SER A 449 -3.59 35.77 -4.83
CA SER A 449 -4.09 37.06 -5.32
C SER A 449 -5.22 36.93 -6.34
N PHE A 450 -5.35 35.77 -7.00
CA PHE A 450 -6.28 35.60 -8.13
C PHE A 450 -7.75 35.88 -7.79
N PRO A 451 -8.27 35.50 -6.60
CA PRO A 451 -9.64 35.85 -6.21
C PRO A 451 -9.90 37.36 -6.09
N PHE A 452 -8.86 38.20 -5.99
CA PHE A 452 -8.99 39.66 -5.86
C PHE A 452 -8.80 40.40 -7.19
N ILE A 453 -8.60 39.67 -8.29
CA ILE A 453 -8.73 40.22 -9.63
C ILE A 453 -10.23 40.34 -9.90
N ASN A 454 -10.70 41.58 -10.00
CA ASN A 454 -12.11 41.90 -10.05
C ASN A 454 -12.64 41.72 -11.47
N LEU A 455 -13.33 40.62 -11.72
CA LEU A 455 -13.88 40.32 -13.05
C LEU A 455 -15.05 41.22 -13.44
N GLN A 456 -15.58 42.02 -12.49
CA GLN A 456 -16.76 42.89 -12.69
C GLN A 456 -16.43 44.37 -12.52
N GLY A 457 -15.15 44.71 -12.37
CA GLY A 457 -14.71 46.07 -12.13
C GLY A 457 -13.20 46.19 -12.26
N VAL A 458 -12.64 47.24 -11.68
CA VAL A 458 -11.21 47.48 -11.72
C VAL A 458 -10.44 46.65 -10.70
N THR A 459 -9.18 46.37 -10.99
CA THR A 459 -8.19 45.86 -10.03
C THR A 459 -7.10 46.88 -9.86
N GLN A 460 -6.86 47.30 -8.61
CA GLN A 460 -5.75 48.19 -8.29
C GLN A 460 -4.59 47.45 -7.63
N PHE A 461 -3.39 47.95 -7.89
CA PHE A 461 -2.18 47.52 -7.20
C PHE A 461 -1.50 48.69 -6.53
N ARG A 462 -0.88 48.45 -5.37
CA ARG A 462 0.00 49.41 -4.70
C ARG A 462 1.42 48.88 -4.67
N LEU A 463 2.37 49.71 -5.07
CA LEU A 463 3.78 49.42 -5.08
C LEU A 463 4.50 50.25 -4.02
N GLY A 464 5.42 49.62 -3.31
CA GLY A 464 6.35 50.28 -2.40
C GLY A 464 7.58 49.40 -2.17
N PHE A 465 8.64 49.98 -1.62
CA PHE A 465 9.81 49.19 -1.23
C PHE A 465 9.67 48.58 0.16
N LEU A 466 10.34 47.45 0.37
CA LEU A 466 10.37 46.77 1.67
C LEU A 466 10.93 47.68 2.78
N VAL A 467 11.98 48.42 2.48
CA VAL A 467 12.50 49.48 3.36
C VAL A 467 11.99 50.81 2.80
N ASP A 468 11.58 51.71 3.68
CA ASP A 468 10.96 52.99 3.36
C ASP A 468 11.94 54.03 2.79
N ASP A 469 13.17 54.10 3.30
CA ASP A 469 14.24 55.00 2.85
C ASP A 469 15.66 54.40 3.12
N ASP A 470 16.72 55.19 2.93
CA ASP A 470 18.08 54.85 3.41
C ASP A 470 18.79 55.94 4.25
N ASP A 471 18.00 56.82 4.89
CA ASP A 471 18.42 57.89 5.80
C ASP A 471 19.48 58.86 5.22
N ASN A 472 19.60 58.96 3.88
CA ASN A 472 20.68 59.71 3.24
C ASN A 472 20.31 61.15 2.86
N ARG A 473 19.03 61.53 2.99
CA ARG A 473 18.46 62.85 2.63
C ARG A 473 18.70 63.25 1.18
N ARG A 474 18.55 62.31 0.26
CA ARG A 474 18.62 62.51 -1.20
C ARG A 474 17.49 61.75 -1.85
N ASP A 475 17.11 62.16 -3.05
CA ASP A 475 16.08 61.44 -3.80
C ASP A 475 16.64 60.11 -4.33
N ASP A 476 16.16 58.97 -3.81
CA ASP A 476 16.45 57.64 -4.34
C ASP A 476 15.16 56.93 -4.76
N TYR A 477 14.78 57.03 -6.04
CA TYR A 477 13.57 56.38 -6.55
C TYR A 477 13.72 55.84 -7.97
N LEU A 478 12.92 54.83 -8.28
CA LEU A 478 12.68 54.40 -9.66
C LEU A 478 11.49 55.15 -10.23
N SER A 479 11.64 55.58 -11.47
CA SER A 479 10.60 56.18 -12.29
C SER A 479 10.16 55.17 -13.35
N PHE A 480 8.91 54.73 -13.28
CA PHE A 480 8.30 53.86 -14.31
C PHE A 480 7.32 54.67 -15.14
N PHE A 481 7.08 54.32 -16.41
CA PHE A 481 5.99 54.95 -17.14
C PHE A 481 4.64 54.63 -16.49
N SER A 482 3.75 55.62 -16.42
CA SER A 482 2.38 55.48 -15.90
C SER A 482 1.37 55.23 -17.01
N GLY A 483 0.10 55.05 -16.63
CA GLY A 483 -1.05 55.03 -17.52
C GLY A 483 -1.25 56.34 -18.29
N ASP A 484 -0.71 57.47 -17.83
CA ASP A 484 -0.73 58.75 -18.55
C ASP A 484 0.32 58.85 -19.66
N TYR A 485 1.28 57.92 -19.74
CA TYR A 485 2.31 57.97 -20.78
C TYR A 485 1.70 57.78 -22.18
N GLY A 486 2.11 58.63 -23.13
CA GLY A 486 1.50 58.67 -24.47
C GLY A 486 1.71 57.41 -25.32
N VAL A 487 2.63 56.52 -24.93
CA VAL A 487 2.95 55.30 -25.67
C VAL A 487 2.35 54.09 -24.95
N LEU A 488 1.23 53.58 -25.49
CA LEU A 488 0.41 52.52 -24.87
C LEU A 488 1.23 51.28 -24.45
N TYR A 489 2.10 50.77 -25.31
CA TYR A 489 2.85 49.54 -25.05
C TYR A 489 3.96 49.69 -24.01
N ALA A 490 4.33 50.92 -23.63
CA ALA A 490 5.28 51.19 -22.55
C ALA A 490 4.60 51.42 -21.20
N ARG A 491 3.26 51.50 -21.16
CA ARG A 491 2.50 51.62 -19.91
C ARG A 491 2.60 50.34 -19.09
N PRO A 492 2.31 50.39 -17.78
CA PRO A 492 2.19 49.20 -16.95
C PRO A 492 1.16 48.23 -17.55
N GLN A 493 1.48 46.94 -17.53
CA GLN A 493 0.61 45.90 -18.10
C GLN A 493 0.32 44.81 -17.07
N LEU A 494 -0.93 44.37 -17.02
CA LEU A 494 -1.36 43.18 -16.31
C LEU A 494 -1.75 42.12 -17.35
N THR A 495 -0.95 41.07 -17.47
CA THR A 495 -1.25 39.94 -18.35
C THR A 495 -1.87 38.81 -17.55
N ILE A 496 -3.07 38.37 -17.94
CA ILE A 496 -3.81 37.30 -17.26
C ILE A 496 -4.03 36.14 -18.23
N LYS A 497 -3.63 34.93 -17.81
CA LYS A 497 -4.01 33.68 -18.48
C LYS A 497 -5.15 33.02 -17.72
N TYR A 498 -6.20 32.62 -18.42
CA TYR A 498 -7.41 32.05 -17.83
C TYR A 498 -8.05 31.02 -18.75
N TYR A 499 -8.96 30.20 -18.22
CA TYR A 499 -9.91 29.44 -19.03
C TYR A 499 -11.33 29.74 -18.57
N VAL A 500 -12.30 29.39 -19.42
CA VAL A 500 -13.71 29.45 -19.10
C VAL A 500 -14.21 28.00 -18.95
N PRO A 501 -14.75 27.62 -17.78
CA PRO A 501 -15.27 26.27 -17.53
C PRO A 501 -16.42 25.84 -18.44
#